data_AF-A0A2Z5VED4-F1
#
_entry.id   AF-A0A2Z5VED4-F1
#
_cell.length_a   1.000
_cell.length_b   1.000
_cell.length_c   1.000
_cell.angle_alpha   90.00
_cell.angle_beta   90.00
_cell.angle_gamma   90.00
#
_symmetry.space_group_name_H-M   'P 1'
#
loop_
_entity.id
_entity.type
_entity.pdbx_description
1 polymer ?
#
loop_
_entity_poly.entity_id
_entity_poly.type
_entity_poly.pdbx_seq_one_letter_code
_entity_poly.pdbx_strand_id
1 'polypeptide(L)'
;VDGVSGTWYCKFDTFTPAAERGLPVTRVISRMTLQQILARAVGEDIIMNESNVVDFEDDGDKVTVTLENGQRYTGDLLVGADGIRSKVRTNLFGPSEANYSGYTCYTGICDFIPADIETVGYRVFLGHKQYFVSSDVGAGKMQWYAFYNEPAGGVDGPKGMKARLLEIFGGWCDNVIDLLVATDEEAILRRDIYDRAPTFSWGRGRVTLLGDSVHAMQPNLGQGGCMA
;
A
#
# COMPACT_ATOMS: atom_id res chain seq x y z
N VAL A 1 1.08 -10.99 18.01
CA VAL A 1 1.73 -12.31 18.16
C VAL A 1 3.21 -12.09 18.31
N ASP A 2 3.87 -12.82 19.19
CA ASP A 2 5.33 -12.86 19.27
C ASP A 2 5.88 -13.54 18.02
N GLY A 3 6.75 -12.87 17.26
CA GLY A 3 7.21 -13.35 15.97
C GLY A 3 8.00 -14.66 16.04
N VAL A 4 8.76 -14.86 17.13
CA VAL A 4 9.63 -16.02 17.32
C VAL A 4 8.83 -17.22 17.82
N SER A 5 8.12 -17.07 18.94
CA SER A 5 7.40 -18.18 19.58
C SER A 5 6.02 -18.46 18.97
N GLY A 6 5.44 -17.51 18.22
CA GLY A 6 4.06 -17.61 17.73
C GLY A 6 3.00 -17.41 18.82
N THR A 7 3.40 -17.03 20.04
CA THR A 7 2.50 -16.83 21.18
C THR A 7 1.66 -15.56 21.01
N TRP A 8 0.37 -15.64 21.33
CA TRP A 8 -0.52 -14.47 21.29
C TRP A 8 -0.26 -13.53 22.47
N TYR A 9 0.01 -12.25 22.18
CA TYR A 9 -0.05 -11.20 23.20
C TYR A 9 -1.48 -10.76 23.50
N CYS A 10 -2.29 -10.61 22.44
CA CYS A 10 -3.68 -10.18 22.50
C CYS A 10 -4.43 -10.66 21.24
N LYS A 11 -5.74 -10.83 21.37
CA LYS A 11 -6.67 -11.09 20.27
C LYS A 11 -7.80 -10.07 20.35
N PHE A 12 -8.25 -9.58 19.20
CA PHE A 12 -9.35 -8.63 19.10
C PHE A 12 -10.48 -9.25 18.29
N ASP A 13 -11.69 -9.21 18.84
CA ASP A 13 -12.89 -9.58 18.11
C ASP A 13 -13.40 -8.38 17.31
N THR A 14 -13.22 -8.44 15.99
CA THR A 14 -13.69 -7.41 15.04
C THR A 14 -15.04 -7.76 14.42
N PHE A 15 -15.59 -8.94 14.72
CA PHE A 15 -16.81 -9.45 14.11
C PHE A 15 -18.02 -9.25 15.02
N THR A 16 -18.00 -9.82 16.23
CA THR A 16 -19.19 -9.89 17.10
C THR A 16 -19.76 -8.50 17.42
N PRO A 17 -18.94 -7.50 17.80
CA PRO A 17 -19.48 -6.16 18.10
C PRO A 17 -20.16 -5.48 16.92
N ALA A 18 -19.69 -5.74 15.68
CA ALA A 18 -20.31 -5.21 14.48
C ALA A 18 -21.61 -5.94 14.16
N ALA A 19 -21.60 -7.27 14.22
CA ALA A 19 -22.75 -8.12 13.96
C ALA A 19 -23.92 -7.84 14.92
N GLU A 20 -23.65 -7.76 16.23
CA GLU A 20 -24.67 -7.47 17.25
C GLU A 20 -25.32 -6.09 17.08
N ARG A 21 -24.60 -5.14 16.47
CA ARG A 21 -25.08 -3.77 16.20
C ARG A 21 -25.66 -3.60 14.80
N GLY A 22 -25.72 -4.67 13.99
CA GLY A 22 -26.15 -4.59 12.60
C GLY A 22 -25.26 -3.72 11.71
N LEU A 23 -23.98 -3.54 12.09
CA LEU A 23 -23.01 -2.76 11.35
C LEU A 23 -22.27 -3.62 10.32
N PRO A 24 -21.79 -3.03 9.20
CA PRO A 24 -20.89 -3.72 8.30
C PRO A 24 -19.65 -4.22 9.03
N VAL A 25 -19.27 -5.45 8.71
CA VAL A 25 -18.10 -6.12 9.26
C VAL A 25 -16.86 -5.73 8.46
N THR A 26 -15.73 -5.54 9.16
CA THR A 26 -14.45 -5.29 8.49
C THR A 26 -14.07 -6.49 7.63
N ARG A 27 -13.63 -6.21 6.39
CA ARG A 27 -13.17 -7.21 5.43
C ARG A 27 -11.85 -6.76 4.85
N VAL A 28 -11.03 -7.75 4.48
CA VAL A 28 -9.81 -7.54 3.73
C VAL A 28 -10.10 -7.95 2.29
N ILE A 29 -9.59 -7.17 1.33
CA ILE A 29 -9.70 -7.45 -0.09
C ILE A 29 -8.34 -7.20 -0.74
N SER A 30 -7.99 -8.03 -1.71
CA SER A 30 -6.82 -7.79 -2.55
C SER A 30 -6.92 -6.41 -3.21
N ARG A 31 -5.85 -5.61 -3.10
CA ARG A 31 -5.77 -4.29 -3.73
C ARG A 31 -6.05 -4.35 -5.23
N MET A 32 -5.56 -5.39 -5.91
CA MET A 32 -5.75 -5.57 -7.35
C MET A 32 -7.24 -5.77 -7.68
N THR A 33 -7.93 -6.61 -6.90
CA THR A 33 -9.36 -6.85 -7.07
C THR A 33 -10.18 -5.59 -6.80
N LEU A 34 -9.86 -4.85 -5.73
CA LEU A 34 -10.55 -3.59 -5.42
C LEU A 34 -10.37 -2.56 -6.55
N GLN A 35 -9.14 -2.39 -7.06
CA GLN A 35 -8.87 -1.47 -8.17
C GLN A 35 -9.64 -1.86 -9.43
N GLN A 36 -9.71 -3.14 -9.77
CA GLN A 36 -10.50 -3.62 -10.91
C GLN A 36 -11.99 -3.35 -10.75
N ILE A 37 -12.55 -3.56 -9.55
CA ILE A 37 -13.95 -3.26 -9.25
C ILE A 37 -14.23 -1.76 -9.45
N LEU A 38 -13.36 -0.89 -8.92
CA LEU A 38 -13.51 0.56 -9.05
C LEU A 38 -13.36 1.02 -10.50
N ALA A 39 -12.36 0.52 -11.23
CA ALA A 39 -12.15 0.84 -12.64
C ALA A 39 -13.35 0.45 -13.51
N ARG A 40 -13.93 -0.74 -13.28
CA ARG A 40 -15.14 -1.19 -13.99
C ARG A 40 -16.36 -0.35 -13.65
N ALA A 41 -16.48 0.10 -12.40
CA ALA A 41 -17.61 0.91 -11.95
C ALA A 41 -17.64 2.30 -12.61
N VAL A 42 -16.47 2.88 -12.88
CA VAL A 42 -16.37 4.19 -13.54
C VAL A 42 -16.40 4.11 -15.07
N GLY A 43 -15.99 2.99 -15.65
CA GLY A 43 -15.94 2.76 -17.10
C GLY A 43 -14.50 2.77 -17.63
N GLU A 44 -14.17 1.87 -18.57
CA GLU A 44 -12.83 1.78 -19.14
C GLU A 44 -12.56 2.89 -20.19
N ASP A 45 -13.61 3.44 -20.79
CA ASP A 45 -13.55 4.50 -21.81
C ASP A 45 -13.10 5.85 -21.26
N ILE A 46 -13.26 6.08 -19.96
CA ILE A 46 -12.76 7.28 -19.28
C ILE A 46 -11.33 7.12 -18.75
N ILE A 47 -10.78 5.90 -18.73
CA ILE A 47 -9.45 5.60 -18.20
C ILE A 47 -8.44 5.58 -19.35
N MET A 48 -7.55 6.56 -19.36
CA MET A 48 -6.47 6.62 -20.35
C MET A 48 -5.16 6.15 -19.71
N ASN A 49 -4.73 4.94 -20.08
CA ASN A 49 -3.41 4.43 -19.71
C ASN A 49 -2.30 5.13 -20.52
N GLU A 50 -1.04 4.90 -20.14
CA GLU A 50 0.14 5.49 -20.80
C GLU A 50 0.11 7.03 -20.85
N SER A 51 -0.69 7.65 -19.98
CA SER A 51 -0.97 9.09 -19.97
C SER A 51 -0.27 9.77 -18.81
N ASN A 52 1.06 9.73 -18.82
CA ASN A 52 1.89 10.31 -17.77
C ASN A 52 1.84 11.84 -17.84
N VAL A 53 1.15 12.48 -16.89
CA VAL A 53 1.18 13.96 -16.74
C VAL A 53 2.58 14.40 -16.32
N VAL A 54 3.15 15.37 -17.05
CA VAL A 54 4.47 15.95 -16.74
C VAL A 54 4.39 17.43 -16.36
N ASP A 55 3.37 18.13 -16.83
CA ASP A 55 3.16 19.54 -16.51
C ASP A 55 1.69 19.97 -16.59
N PHE A 56 1.37 21.15 -16.07
CA PHE A 56 0.06 21.78 -16.23
C PHE A 56 0.14 23.31 -16.19
N GLU A 57 -0.80 23.96 -16.87
CA GLU A 57 -0.99 25.42 -16.85
C GLU A 57 -2.42 25.73 -16.37
N ASP A 58 -2.57 26.60 -15.37
CA ASP A 58 -3.86 27.14 -14.90
C ASP A 58 -3.94 28.61 -15.30
N ASP A 59 -4.86 28.94 -16.22
CA ASP A 59 -5.05 30.31 -16.73
C ASP A 59 -6.11 31.11 -15.95
N GLY A 60 -6.71 30.50 -14.92
CA GLY A 60 -7.79 31.07 -14.11
C GLY A 60 -9.20 30.68 -14.57
N ASP A 61 -9.38 30.21 -15.81
CA ASP A 61 -10.65 29.68 -16.33
C ASP A 61 -10.61 28.18 -16.60
N LYS A 62 -9.48 27.67 -17.10
CA LYS A 62 -9.25 26.26 -17.37
C LYS A 62 -7.86 25.84 -16.90
N VAL A 63 -7.69 24.53 -16.75
CA VAL A 63 -6.37 23.91 -16.58
C VAL A 63 -6.06 23.02 -17.77
N THR A 64 -4.87 23.17 -18.33
CA THR A 64 -4.38 22.33 -19.42
C THR A 64 -3.20 21.50 -18.93
N VAL A 65 -3.36 20.17 -18.92
CA VAL A 65 -2.27 19.24 -18.63
C VAL A 65 -1.47 18.93 -19.89
N THR A 66 -0.17 18.72 -19.71
CA THR A 66 0.74 18.23 -20.74
C THR A 66 1.22 16.84 -20.34
N LEU A 67 1.04 15.87 -21.24
CA LEU A 67 1.52 14.51 -21.08
C LEU A 67 2.97 14.38 -21.54
N GLU A 68 3.66 13.33 -21.11
CA GLU A 68 5.03 13.01 -21.49
C GLU A 68 5.24 12.87 -23.00
N ASN A 69 4.20 12.41 -23.72
CA ASN A 69 4.21 12.31 -25.18
C ASN A 69 3.91 13.65 -25.90
N GLY A 70 3.75 14.75 -25.16
CA GLY A 70 3.45 16.09 -25.67
C GLY A 70 1.96 16.36 -25.94
N GLN A 71 1.07 15.37 -25.80
CA GLN A 71 -0.37 15.61 -25.91
C GLN A 71 -0.86 16.51 -24.78
N ARG A 72 -1.90 17.30 -25.06
CA ARG A 72 -2.49 18.24 -24.12
C ARG A 72 -3.98 17.99 -23.96
N TYR A 73 -4.46 18.10 -22.72
CA TYR A 73 -5.87 17.96 -22.38
C TYR A 73 -6.31 19.12 -21.50
N THR A 74 -7.47 19.69 -21.78
CA THR A 74 -7.99 20.86 -21.07
C THR A 74 -9.25 20.49 -20.31
N GLY A 75 -9.35 20.96 -19.06
CA GLY A 75 -10.49 20.73 -18.19
C GLY A 75 -10.75 21.92 -17.25
N ASP A 76 -11.84 21.83 -16.50
CA ASP A 76 -12.23 22.86 -15.50
C ASP A 76 -11.42 22.76 -14.20
N LEU A 77 -10.94 21.57 -13.87
CA LEU A 77 -10.23 21.22 -12.65
C LEU A 77 -9.20 20.11 -12.93
N LEU A 78 -8.08 20.14 -12.21
CA LEU A 78 -7.10 19.07 -12.15
C LEU A 78 -7.01 18.54 -10.72
N VAL A 79 -7.17 17.22 -10.56
CA VAL A 79 -6.96 16.52 -9.29
C VAL A 79 -5.70 15.66 -9.40
N GLY A 80 -4.65 16.03 -8.68
CA GLY A 80 -3.43 15.24 -8.56
C GLY A 80 -3.64 14.06 -7.60
N ALA A 81 -3.91 12.88 -8.13
CA ALA A 81 -4.00 11.62 -7.39
C ALA A 81 -2.83 10.65 -7.74
N ASP A 82 -1.66 11.23 -8.04
CA ASP A 82 -0.48 10.58 -8.60
C ASP A 82 0.54 10.10 -7.54
N GLY A 83 0.05 9.87 -6.31
CA GLY A 83 0.76 9.17 -5.25
C GLY A 83 1.89 9.97 -4.57
N ILE A 84 2.64 9.32 -3.69
CA ILE A 84 3.66 9.96 -2.84
C ILE A 84 4.78 10.70 -3.61
N ARG A 85 5.02 10.32 -4.87
CA ARG A 85 6.01 10.98 -5.77
C ARG A 85 5.33 11.95 -6.74
N SER A 86 4.20 12.53 -6.34
CA SER A 86 3.36 13.38 -7.17
C SER A 86 4.14 14.50 -7.91
N LYS A 87 4.03 14.47 -9.23
CA LYS A 87 4.50 15.55 -10.13
C LYS A 87 3.58 16.75 -10.03
N VAL A 88 2.26 16.53 -9.90
CA VAL A 88 1.28 17.62 -9.74
C VAL A 88 1.60 18.44 -8.48
N ARG A 89 1.84 17.78 -7.35
CA ARG A 89 2.28 18.42 -6.10
C ARG A 89 3.57 19.21 -6.29
N THR A 90 4.54 18.62 -7.00
CA THR A 90 5.85 19.23 -7.24
C THR A 90 5.73 20.50 -8.08
N ASN A 91 4.90 20.50 -9.13
CA ASN A 91 4.69 21.68 -9.96
C ASN A 91 3.84 22.75 -9.24
N LEU A 92 2.96 22.34 -8.31
CA LEU A 92 2.11 23.24 -7.55
C LEU A 92 2.87 23.98 -6.42
N PHE A 93 3.70 23.25 -5.66
CA PHE A 93 4.34 23.74 -4.44
C PHE A 93 5.88 23.76 -4.46
N GLY A 94 6.47 23.32 -5.57
CA GLY A 94 7.91 23.08 -5.67
C GLY A 94 8.31 21.69 -5.16
N PRO A 95 9.56 21.29 -5.42
CA PRO A 95 10.08 20.00 -4.99
C PRO A 95 10.14 19.93 -3.45
N SER A 96 9.74 18.79 -2.90
CA SER A 96 10.07 18.46 -1.52
C SER A 96 10.24 16.96 -1.36
N GLU A 97 11.15 16.57 -0.49
CA GLU A 97 11.47 15.16 -0.27
C GLU A 97 10.38 14.46 0.56
N ALA A 98 10.29 13.14 0.38
CA ALA A 98 9.51 12.27 1.25
C ALA A 98 10.43 11.74 2.36
N ASN A 99 9.92 11.57 3.57
CA ASN A 99 10.74 11.11 4.69
C ASN A 99 10.78 9.59 4.67
N TYR A 100 11.98 9.02 4.69
CA TYR A 100 12.13 7.58 4.86
C TYR A 100 11.81 7.19 6.30
N SER A 101 10.95 6.19 6.47
CA SER A 101 10.52 5.71 7.79
C SER A 101 11.58 4.91 8.54
N GLY A 102 12.67 4.52 7.88
CA GLY A 102 13.65 3.56 8.40
C GLY A 102 13.28 2.09 8.14
N TYR A 103 12.21 1.81 7.38
CA TYR A 103 11.76 0.45 7.11
C TYR A 103 11.63 0.17 5.62
N THR A 104 12.11 -1.01 5.23
CA THR A 104 11.79 -1.67 3.97
C THR A 104 10.65 -2.66 4.21
N CYS A 105 9.68 -2.70 3.32
CA CYS A 105 8.58 -3.65 3.33
C CYS A 105 8.69 -4.60 2.14
N TYR A 106 8.67 -5.89 2.42
CA TYR A 106 8.46 -6.94 1.42
C TYR A 106 7.00 -7.36 1.48
N THR A 107 6.35 -7.52 0.34
CA THR A 107 4.95 -7.95 0.25
C THR A 107 4.86 -9.18 -0.62
N GLY A 108 3.99 -10.11 -0.26
CA GLY A 108 3.69 -11.28 -1.10
C GLY A 108 2.23 -11.70 -1.01
N ILE A 109 1.82 -12.48 -2.00
CA ILE A 109 0.53 -13.16 -2.02
C ILE A 109 0.78 -14.61 -2.42
N CYS A 110 0.17 -15.56 -1.70
CA CYS A 110 0.35 -16.99 -1.95
C CYS A 110 -0.98 -17.74 -1.87
N ASP A 111 -1.04 -18.86 -2.57
CA ASP A 111 -2.09 -19.87 -2.43
C ASP A 111 -1.81 -20.72 -1.19
N PHE A 112 -2.38 -20.31 -0.06
CA PHE A 112 -2.14 -20.93 1.23
C PHE A 112 -3.35 -20.72 2.13
N ILE A 113 -3.81 -21.78 2.81
CA ILE A 113 -4.93 -21.71 3.74
C ILE A 113 -4.42 -22.17 5.12
N PRO A 114 -4.21 -21.23 6.06
CA PRO A 114 -3.85 -21.57 7.44
C PRO A 114 -4.91 -22.44 8.11
N ALA A 115 -4.50 -23.34 9.01
CA ALA A 115 -5.41 -24.23 9.72
C ALA A 115 -6.47 -23.49 10.57
N ASP A 116 -6.18 -22.25 10.97
CA ASP A 116 -7.07 -21.43 11.80
C ASP A 116 -7.78 -20.30 11.05
N ILE A 117 -7.86 -20.41 9.71
CA ILE A 117 -8.46 -19.40 8.82
C ILE A 117 -9.88 -18.98 9.23
N GLU A 118 -10.69 -19.92 9.72
CA GLU A 118 -12.06 -19.67 10.18
C GLU A 118 -12.15 -18.80 11.44
N THR A 119 -11.04 -18.63 12.15
CA THR A 119 -10.99 -17.90 13.44
C THR A 119 -10.05 -16.71 13.41
N VAL A 120 -9.10 -16.65 12.47
CA VAL A 120 -8.09 -15.60 12.39
C VAL A 120 -7.86 -15.18 10.93
N GLY A 121 -8.54 -14.12 10.51
CA GLY A 121 -8.36 -13.53 9.17
C GLY A 121 -7.25 -12.47 9.08
N TYR A 122 -6.71 -12.00 10.21
CA TYR A 122 -5.66 -10.98 10.25
C TYR A 122 -4.72 -11.19 11.44
N ARG A 123 -3.41 -11.10 11.23
CA ARG A 123 -2.41 -11.34 12.27
C ARG A 123 -1.22 -10.41 12.11
N VAL A 124 -0.75 -9.88 13.25
CA VAL A 124 0.50 -9.12 13.35
C VAL A 124 1.47 -9.89 14.24
N PHE A 125 2.66 -10.14 13.72
CA PHE A 125 3.79 -10.78 14.39
C PHE A 125 4.87 -9.72 14.67
N LEU A 126 5.28 -9.58 15.92
CA LEU A 126 6.20 -8.53 16.36
C LEU A 126 7.56 -9.13 16.72
N GLY A 127 8.62 -8.42 16.33
CA GLY A 127 10.00 -8.71 16.69
C GLY A 127 10.81 -7.43 16.88
N HIS A 128 12.04 -7.55 17.39
CA HIS A 128 12.90 -6.37 17.59
C HIS A 128 13.31 -5.76 16.25
N LYS A 129 12.83 -4.54 15.94
CA LYS A 129 13.09 -3.81 14.68
C LYS A 129 12.56 -4.51 13.41
N GLN A 130 11.60 -5.40 13.57
CA GLN A 130 10.96 -6.10 12.47
C GLN A 130 9.57 -6.55 12.87
N TYR A 131 8.64 -6.56 11.91
CA TYR A 131 7.31 -7.09 12.14
C TYR A 131 6.76 -7.67 10.84
N PHE A 132 5.86 -8.64 10.97
CA PHE A 132 5.24 -9.34 9.86
C PHE A 132 3.72 -9.27 10.03
N VAL A 133 3.00 -9.07 8.94
CA VAL A 133 1.53 -9.03 8.92
C VAL A 133 1.05 -10.06 7.93
N SER A 134 0.03 -10.84 8.27
CA SER A 134 -0.67 -11.70 7.34
C SER A 134 -2.18 -11.48 7.40
N SER A 135 -2.83 -11.60 6.24
CA SER A 135 -4.26 -11.38 6.10
C SER A 135 -4.86 -12.28 5.03
N ASP A 136 -6.04 -12.84 5.33
CA ASP A 136 -6.88 -13.54 4.35
C ASP A 136 -7.45 -12.52 3.35
N VAL A 137 -7.18 -12.73 2.06
CA VAL A 137 -7.71 -11.89 0.98
C VAL A 137 -8.78 -12.61 0.15
N GLY A 138 -9.22 -13.78 0.62
CA GLY A 138 -10.24 -14.63 0.01
C GLY A 138 -9.69 -15.55 -1.09
N ALA A 139 -10.56 -16.42 -1.60
CA ALA A 139 -10.25 -17.37 -2.68
C ALA A 139 -9.04 -18.28 -2.42
N GLY A 140 -8.80 -18.63 -1.15
CA GLY A 140 -7.67 -19.48 -0.74
C GLY A 140 -6.31 -18.78 -0.76
N LYS A 141 -6.29 -17.44 -0.80
CA LYS A 141 -5.07 -16.64 -0.87
C LYS A 141 -4.81 -15.89 0.43
N MET A 142 -3.55 -15.90 0.85
CA MET A 142 -3.04 -15.07 1.93
C MET A 142 -2.14 -13.98 1.37
N GLN A 143 -2.34 -12.76 1.84
CA GLN A 143 -1.42 -11.65 1.61
C GLN A 143 -0.59 -11.41 2.86
N TRP A 144 0.67 -11.05 2.69
CA TRP A 144 1.54 -10.71 3.80
C TRP A 144 2.46 -9.53 3.53
N TYR A 145 2.95 -8.94 4.61
CA TYR A 145 3.85 -7.80 4.64
C TYR A 145 4.94 -8.03 5.69
N ALA A 146 6.20 -8.05 5.27
CA ALA A 146 7.36 -8.19 6.14
C ALA A 146 8.10 -6.85 6.20
N PHE A 147 8.13 -6.23 7.37
CA PHE A 147 8.79 -4.95 7.60
C PHE A 147 10.12 -5.19 8.32
N TYR A 148 11.19 -4.67 7.74
CA TYR A 148 12.55 -4.82 8.24
C TYR A 148 13.24 -3.45 8.31
N ASN A 149 13.86 -3.16 9.45
CA ASN A 149 14.59 -1.92 9.65
C ASN A 149 15.96 -1.99 8.95
N GLU A 150 16.11 -1.27 7.85
CA GLU A 150 17.34 -1.19 7.06
C GLU A 150 17.45 0.18 6.37
N PRO A 151 18.61 0.57 5.83
CA PRO A 151 18.71 1.76 4.98
C PRO A 151 17.87 1.64 3.70
N ALA A 152 17.38 2.77 3.19
CA ALA A 152 16.66 2.82 1.91
C ALA A 152 17.58 2.55 0.70
N GLY A 153 16.97 2.19 -0.42
CA GLY A 153 17.67 2.02 -1.71
C GLY A 153 18.41 0.69 -1.85
N GLY A 154 18.19 -0.26 -0.95
CA GLY A 154 18.76 -1.60 -1.04
C GLY A 154 18.30 -2.36 -2.29
N VAL A 155 19.07 -3.38 -2.66
CA VAL A 155 18.69 -4.37 -3.67
C VAL A 155 19.01 -5.75 -3.14
N ASP A 156 18.18 -6.72 -3.49
CA ASP A 156 18.38 -8.10 -3.09
C ASP A 156 19.45 -8.77 -3.96
N GLY A 157 20.22 -9.66 -3.33
CA GLY A 157 21.29 -10.38 -4.02
C GLY A 157 20.76 -11.40 -5.03
N PRO A 158 21.66 -12.05 -5.79
CA PRO A 158 21.29 -12.99 -6.86
C PRO A 158 20.53 -14.24 -6.37
N LYS A 159 20.48 -14.48 -5.06
CA LYS A 159 19.70 -15.56 -4.44
C LYS A 159 18.20 -15.26 -4.35
N GLY A 160 17.79 -14.02 -4.61
CA GLY A 160 16.39 -13.60 -4.55
C GLY A 160 15.93 -13.09 -3.18
N MET A 161 14.76 -12.47 -3.18
CA MET A 161 14.05 -11.92 -2.03
C MET A 161 13.60 -13.01 -1.06
N LYS A 162 13.14 -14.18 -1.53
CA LYS A 162 12.72 -15.27 -0.63
C LYS A 162 13.88 -15.76 0.23
N ALA A 163 15.04 -15.97 -0.36
CA ALA A 163 16.23 -16.41 0.38
C ALA A 163 16.62 -15.39 1.46
N ARG A 164 16.62 -14.09 1.13
CA ARG A 164 16.87 -13.02 2.10
C ARG A 164 15.82 -12.99 3.21
N LEU A 165 14.54 -13.15 2.88
CA LEU A 165 13.47 -13.19 3.87
C LEU A 165 13.62 -14.37 4.81
N LEU A 166 14.07 -15.53 4.33
CA LEU A 166 14.39 -16.68 5.18
C LEU A 166 15.65 -16.46 6.04
N GLU A 167 16.61 -15.64 5.59
CA GLU A 167 17.74 -15.22 6.44
C GLU A 167 17.29 -14.27 7.57
N ILE A 168 16.36 -13.35 7.29
CA ILE A 168 15.85 -12.36 8.26
C ILE A 168 14.85 -13.00 9.24
N PHE A 169 13.90 -13.76 8.71
CA PHE A 169 12.75 -14.31 9.43
C PHE A 169 12.86 -15.80 9.72
N GLY A 170 13.96 -16.48 9.35
CA GLY A 170 14.10 -17.94 9.50
C GLY A 170 14.01 -18.47 10.93
N GLY A 171 14.21 -17.62 11.93
CA GLY A 171 14.00 -17.94 13.35
C GLY A 171 12.59 -17.63 13.88
N TRP A 172 11.64 -17.30 13.01
CA TRP A 172 10.26 -16.98 13.37
C TRP A 172 9.39 -18.25 13.37
N CYS A 173 8.21 -18.15 13.97
CA CYS A 173 7.29 -19.26 14.06
C CYS A 173 6.82 -19.76 12.67
N ASP A 174 6.38 -21.02 12.63
CA ASP A 174 6.00 -21.72 11.40
C ASP A 174 4.97 -20.95 10.57
N ASN A 175 4.03 -20.22 11.19
CA ASN A 175 3.06 -19.41 10.46
C ASN A 175 3.69 -18.36 9.52
N VAL A 176 4.87 -17.82 9.87
CA VAL A 176 5.60 -16.87 9.01
C VAL A 176 6.41 -17.63 7.97
N ILE A 177 7.10 -18.70 8.39
CA ILE A 177 7.92 -19.52 7.50
C ILE A 177 7.08 -20.15 6.37
N ASP A 178 5.93 -20.72 6.71
CA ASP A 178 5.02 -21.37 5.76
C ASP A 178 4.55 -20.38 4.67
N LEU A 179 4.21 -19.15 5.06
CA LEU A 179 3.84 -18.10 4.11
C LEU A 179 4.99 -17.74 3.17
N LEU A 180 6.21 -17.60 3.70
CA LEU A 180 7.41 -17.30 2.89
C LEU A 180 7.75 -18.45 1.92
N VAL A 181 7.63 -19.69 2.37
CA VAL A 181 7.88 -20.89 1.57
C VAL A 181 6.85 -21.01 0.45
N ALA A 182 5.56 -20.83 0.78
CA ALA A 182 4.44 -20.96 -0.15
C ALA A 182 4.34 -19.82 -1.19
N THR A 183 5.05 -18.71 -1.01
CA THR A 183 4.98 -17.56 -1.94
C THR A 183 6.01 -17.70 -3.04
N ASP A 184 5.62 -17.68 -4.32
CA ASP A 184 6.57 -17.69 -5.43
C ASP A 184 7.51 -16.47 -5.41
N GLU A 185 8.75 -16.64 -5.87
CA GLU A 185 9.78 -15.58 -5.81
C GLU A 185 9.31 -14.32 -6.56
N GLU A 186 8.67 -14.49 -7.71
CA GLU A 186 8.17 -13.43 -8.58
C GLU A 186 6.96 -12.69 -7.98
N ALA A 187 6.29 -13.29 -7.00
CA ALA A 187 5.17 -12.69 -6.27
C ALA A 187 5.64 -11.80 -5.10
N ILE A 188 6.94 -11.82 -4.77
CA ILE A 188 7.52 -11.00 -3.70
C ILE A 188 7.93 -9.64 -4.28
N LEU A 189 7.54 -8.56 -3.60
CA LEU A 189 7.86 -7.19 -4.00
C LEU A 189 8.51 -6.46 -2.83
N ARG A 190 9.65 -5.80 -3.08
CA ARG A 190 10.35 -4.94 -2.12
C ARG A 190 9.97 -3.47 -2.33
N ARG A 191 9.65 -2.75 -1.26
CA ARG A 191 9.39 -1.30 -1.27
C ARG A 191 9.93 -0.64 0.00
N ASP A 192 10.66 0.44 -0.16
CA ASP A 192 11.02 1.32 0.95
C ASP A 192 9.80 2.14 1.38
N ILE A 193 9.56 2.24 2.70
CA ILE A 193 8.39 2.94 3.25
C ILE A 193 8.75 4.41 3.49
N TYR A 194 8.00 5.29 2.84
CA TYR A 194 8.11 6.74 2.97
C TYR A 194 6.78 7.35 3.40
N ASP A 195 6.86 8.49 4.08
CA ASP A 195 5.72 9.36 4.35
C ASP A 195 6.04 10.81 3.98
N ARG A 196 5.07 11.70 4.19
CA ARG A 196 5.27 13.14 4.07
C ARG A 196 4.68 13.86 5.28
N ALA A 197 5.32 14.95 5.68
CA ALA A 197 4.75 15.84 6.68
C ALA A 197 3.40 16.39 6.19
N PRO A 198 2.36 16.44 7.05
CA PRO A 198 1.08 17.00 6.69
C PRO A 198 1.18 18.43 6.17
N THR A 199 0.35 18.79 5.21
CA THR A 199 0.17 20.16 4.72
C THR A 199 -1.28 20.60 4.91
N PHE A 200 -1.48 21.88 5.22
CA PHE A 200 -2.79 22.51 5.30
C PHE A 200 -3.25 23.11 3.96
N SER A 201 -2.36 23.15 2.97
CA SER A 201 -2.69 23.58 1.60
C SER A 201 -2.62 22.39 0.66
N TRP A 202 -3.77 22.04 0.07
CA TRP A 202 -3.93 20.88 -0.81
C TRP A 202 -4.09 21.29 -2.28
N GLY A 203 -4.27 22.58 -2.55
CA GLY A 203 -4.54 23.10 -3.88
C GLY A 203 -4.24 24.59 -4.01
N ARG A 204 -4.19 25.07 -5.26
CA ARG A 204 -4.14 26.49 -5.62
C ARG A 204 -4.86 26.67 -6.96
N GLY A 205 -5.73 27.67 -7.05
CA GLY A 205 -6.52 27.90 -8.26
C GLY A 205 -7.41 26.70 -8.58
N ARG A 206 -7.31 26.18 -9.80
CA ARG A 206 -8.08 25.04 -10.33
C ARG A 206 -7.37 23.70 -10.17
N VAL A 207 -6.33 23.64 -9.36
CA VAL A 207 -5.56 22.42 -9.12
C VAL A 207 -5.60 22.05 -7.64
N THR A 208 -5.97 20.81 -7.36
CA THR A 208 -5.99 20.24 -6.00
C THR A 208 -5.36 18.85 -5.98
N LEU A 209 -5.04 18.35 -4.80
CA LEU A 209 -4.41 17.06 -4.56
C LEU A 209 -5.36 16.14 -3.75
N LEU A 210 -5.27 14.84 -3.98
CA LEU A 210 -6.02 13.80 -3.28
C LEU A 210 -5.13 12.57 -3.06
N GLY A 211 -5.32 11.87 -1.93
CA GLY A 211 -4.61 10.63 -1.67
C GLY A 211 -3.17 10.88 -1.23
N ASP A 212 -2.30 9.93 -1.52
CA ASP A 212 -0.87 9.99 -1.16
C ASP A 212 -0.12 11.18 -1.77
N SER A 213 -0.68 11.87 -2.76
CA SER A 213 -0.10 13.12 -3.28
C SER A 213 -0.10 14.26 -2.26
N VAL A 214 -0.93 14.20 -1.21
CA VAL A 214 -1.01 15.25 -0.19
C VAL A 214 -0.93 14.74 1.24
N HIS A 215 -1.34 13.50 1.49
CA HIS A 215 -1.40 12.92 2.84
C HIS A 215 -0.79 11.50 2.90
N ALA A 216 0.31 11.27 2.18
CA ALA A 216 1.06 10.01 2.29
C ALA A 216 1.53 9.77 3.73
N MET A 217 1.33 8.53 4.20
CA MET A 217 1.63 8.14 5.58
C MET A 217 2.16 6.71 5.66
N GLN A 218 2.74 6.39 6.81
CA GLN A 218 3.15 5.02 7.13
C GLN A 218 1.92 4.10 7.24
N PRO A 219 2.04 2.83 6.80
CA PRO A 219 0.89 1.92 6.69
C PRO A 219 0.40 1.37 8.03
N ASN A 220 1.03 1.72 9.15
CA ASN A 220 0.83 1.08 10.46
C ASN A 220 -0.63 1.16 10.96
N LEU A 221 -1.39 2.18 10.55
CA LEU A 221 -2.81 2.31 10.89
C LEU A 221 -3.76 1.61 9.91
N GLY A 222 -3.27 1.20 8.73
CA GLY A 222 -4.10 0.60 7.69
C GLY A 222 -5.16 1.54 7.10
N GLN A 223 -5.02 2.87 7.28
CA GLN A 223 -6.05 3.85 6.92
C GLN A 223 -5.80 4.59 5.60
N GLY A 224 -4.63 4.47 4.98
CA GLY A 224 -4.27 5.27 3.79
C GLY A 224 -5.31 5.22 2.68
N GLY A 225 -5.77 4.00 2.33
CA GLY A 225 -6.82 3.82 1.31
C GLY A 225 -8.22 4.27 1.74
N CYS A 226 -8.50 4.43 3.04
CA CYS A 226 -9.79 4.94 3.53
C CYS A 226 -9.85 6.48 3.52
N MET A 227 -8.70 7.16 3.51
CA MET A 227 -8.62 8.62 3.48
C MET A 227 -8.58 9.20 2.07
N ALA A 228 -8.23 8.38 1.07
CA ALA A 228 -8.30 8.74 -0.35
C ALA A 228 -9.74 8.70 -0.85
#